data_AF-A0AAW1XLR3-F1
#
_entry.id   AF-A0AAW1XLR3-F1
#
_cell.length_a   1.000
_cell.length_b   1.000
_cell.length_c   1.000
_cell.angle_alpha   90.00
_cell.angle_beta   90.00
_cell.angle_gamma   90.00
#
_symmetry.space_group_name_H-M   'P 1'
#
loop_
_entity.id
_entity.type
_entity.pdbx_description
1 polymer ?
#
loop_
_entity_poly.entity_id
_entity_poly.type
_entity_poly.pdbx_seq_one_letter_code
_entity_poly.pdbx_strand_id
1 'polypeptide(L)'
;MGKQGTKDYDPSNIGRRISGGDYNLNSKMLFLHGLKSHDSIKYSTCKGSFLGKKHLWLRKDVKSIIFVFVLMGFLLLLDSSLVSFFDSIILQNSSTLGKSLGLKEERDAYIMKEKSPVQMYDRLLKLASSALAKKEFKQESLTLWEEPNRRQVASWKPCAERKVSKSLGKYEKSNGYIVVSANGGLNQQRVAICNAVAVASLLNATLVLPRFLYSNVWNDPSQFGDIYQEEYFEEVLKDEVNIVKELPSHLASLDLEAIGSLITDADLVKEAKPIDYIRTVLPILLRNRVVHFLGYGNRLGFDPLPSELQRLRCKCNFHALQFVPEIQRVGSLLVRRIRKYDAALSMLDKQLLGNFMHSIHSKQHDPAARGHFKYLALHLRFEIDMVAYSLCEFGGGKREKRELQAYREIHFPLLIERLKNSKSVSQSELRKLGKCPLTPEEAALVLAGIGFKHGTYIYLAGSQIYGGNSRMNSFTNLYPNLVTKETLLTPRELAPFQNFSSKLAALDFIACATADVFAMTDSGSQLSSLVSGFRTYYGGGHAPTLRPNKKRLAAILSENSTIGWNSFEDRVKKMIEEGQRVHVRRFGRSIYRQPRCPQCMCKSYL
;
A
#
# COMPACT_ATOMS: atom_id res chain seq x y z
N MET A 1 -27.84 63.13 6.01
CA MET A 1 -26.37 63.12 6.14
C MET A 1 -25.97 62.10 7.20
N GLY A 2 -25.05 61.19 6.85
CA GLY A 2 -24.17 60.44 7.78
C GLY A 2 -24.80 59.37 8.70
N LYS A 3 -24.53 58.08 8.45
CA LYS A 3 -23.39 57.34 9.03
C LYS A 3 -23.52 55.83 8.73
N GLN A 4 -22.41 55.25 8.29
CA GLN A 4 -22.19 53.84 7.97
C GLN A 4 -21.82 53.06 9.24
N GLY A 5 -22.39 51.86 9.40
CA GLY A 5 -22.17 50.95 10.52
C GLY A 5 -21.00 49.98 10.30
N THR A 6 -20.32 49.69 11.41
CA THR A 6 -19.16 48.81 11.59
C THR A 6 -19.54 47.33 11.66
N LYS A 7 -18.64 46.46 11.20
CA LYS A 7 -18.63 45.01 11.48
C LYS A 7 -17.32 44.67 12.20
N ASP A 8 -17.43 44.10 13.38
CA ASP A 8 -16.32 43.54 14.14
C ASP A 8 -15.92 42.16 13.62
N TYR A 9 -14.61 41.92 13.67
CA TYR A 9 -13.89 40.71 13.27
C TYR A 9 -13.09 40.27 14.50
N ASP A 10 -13.19 39.00 14.92
CA ASP A 10 -12.37 38.44 16.00
C ASP A 10 -11.60 37.19 15.50
N PRO A 11 -10.32 36.98 15.91
CA PRO A 11 -9.32 36.20 15.19
C PRO A 11 -9.00 34.85 15.86
N SER A 12 -8.52 33.89 15.06
CA SER A 12 -7.61 32.84 15.56
C SER A 12 -6.91 32.15 14.38
N ASN A 13 -5.80 32.75 13.93
CA ASN A 13 -4.86 32.14 12.98
C ASN A 13 -3.43 32.56 13.36
N ILE A 14 -2.75 31.74 14.16
CA ILE A 14 -1.31 31.78 14.42
C ILE A 14 -0.88 30.32 14.63
N GLY A 15 0.16 29.75 14.02
CA GLY A 15 1.13 30.26 13.06
C GLY A 15 2.19 29.18 12.78
N ARG A 16 2.97 29.34 11.72
CA ARG A 16 4.39 28.97 11.68
C ARG A 16 5.08 29.82 10.62
N ARG A 17 5.88 30.76 11.10
CA ARG A 17 6.73 31.66 10.32
C ARG A 17 7.92 30.91 9.71
N ILE A 18 8.22 31.33 8.49
CA ILE A 18 9.48 31.25 7.77
C ILE A 18 10.47 32.20 8.46
N SER A 19 11.72 31.79 8.62
CA SER A 19 12.84 32.70 8.87
C SER A 19 13.94 32.40 7.85
N GLY A 20 14.24 33.42 7.04
CA GLY A 20 15.39 33.48 6.15
C GLY A 20 16.11 34.81 6.37
N GLY A 21 17.40 34.82 6.07
CA GLY A 21 18.36 35.92 6.24
C GLY A 21 19.33 35.64 7.39
N ASP A 22 20.62 35.90 7.32
CA ASP A 22 21.54 36.30 6.24
C ASP A 22 22.92 36.04 6.84
N TYR A 23 23.84 35.37 6.13
CA TYR A 23 25.26 35.39 6.49
C TYR A 23 26.15 35.45 5.25
N ASN A 24 26.53 36.69 4.91
CA ASN A 24 27.80 36.99 4.26
C ASN A 24 28.94 36.48 5.14
N LEU A 25 29.89 35.72 4.58
CA LEU A 25 31.27 35.78 5.10
C LEU A 25 32.32 35.47 4.04
N ASN A 26 33.31 36.35 4.06
CA ASN A 26 34.42 36.55 3.15
C ASN A 26 35.47 35.43 3.14
N SER A 27 36.20 35.43 2.03
CA SER A 27 37.51 34.81 1.85
C SER A 27 38.54 35.25 2.92
N LYS A 28 39.32 34.28 3.42
CA LYS A 28 40.72 34.37 3.91
C LYS A 28 41.09 32.96 4.40
N MET A 29 41.82 32.15 3.63
CA MET A 29 43.29 32.11 3.55
C MET A 29 43.95 32.13 4.94
N LEU A 30 44.41 30.96 5.40
CA LEU A 30 45.53 30.84 6.31
C LEU A 30 46.22 29.49 6.14
N PHE A 31 47.47 29.60 5.72
CA PHE A 31 48.51 28.60 5.64
C PHE A 31 48.74 27.88 6.97
N LEU A 32 49.15 26.61 6.91
CA LEU A 32 50.25 26.12 7.73
C LEU A 32 50.97 24.96 7.01
N HIS A 33 52.29 25.15 6.90
CA HIS A 33 53.37 24.22 6.56
C HIS A 33 53.12 22.78 7.03
N GLY A 34 53.59 21.72 6.37
CA GLY A 34 54.74 21.58 5.49
C GLY A 34 55.65 20.49 6.04
N LEU A 35 55.85 19.41 5.28
CA LEU A 35 56.98 18.48 5.41
C LEU A 35 57.20 17.81 4.03
N LYS A 36 58.17 18.38 3.29
CA LYS A 36 58.98 17.70 2.26
C LYS A 36 59.95 16.76 3.00
N SER A 37 60.44 15.65 2.45
CA SER A 37 61.41 15.66 1.35
C SER A 37 61.71 14.25 0.79
N HIS A 38 61.91 14.20 -0.54
CA HIS A 38 62.94 13.49 -1.33
C HIS A 38 63.12 11.97 -1.14
N ASP A 39 63.14 11.13 -2.19
CA ASP A 39 64.21 11.10 -3.20
C ASP A 39 63.83 10.53 -4.58
N SER A 40 64.77 10.71 -5.50
CA SER A 40 64.68 10.81 -6.96
C SER A 40 65.25 9.61 -7.74
N ILE A 41 64.70 9.34 -8.95
CA ILE A 41 65.41 9.09 -10.25
C ILE A 41 66.32 7.82 -10.33
N LYS A 42 66.29 6.88 -11.31
CA LYS A 42 66.39 6.95 -12.79
C LYS A 42 66.23 5.56 -13.42
N TYR A 43 65.92 5.56 -14.72
CA TYR A 43 65.86 4.43 -15.66
C TYR A 43 67.20 3.69 -15.90
N SER A 44 67.12 2.40 -16.23
CA SER A 44 68.08 1.71 -17.11
C SER A 44 67.48 0.41 -17.70
N THR A 45 67.45 0.32 -19.02
CA THR A 45 67.20 -0.86 -19.87
C THR A 45 68.51 -1.55 -20.25
N CYS A 46 68.57 -2.89 -20.22
CA CYS A 46 69.25 -3.67 -21.27
C CYS A 46 68.86 -5.17 -21.29
N LYS A 47 69.08 -5.78 -22.46
CA LYS A 47 68.53 -7.03 -23.04
C LYS A 47 69.23 -8.35 -22.65
N GLY A 48 68.51 -9.46 -22.88
CA GLY A 48 69.00 -10.82 -23.26
C GLY A 48 69.17 -11.78 -22.08
N SER A 49 68.86 -13.09 -22.12
CA SER A 49 68.40 -14.02 -23.17
C SER A 49 67.95 -15.34 -22.51
N PHE A 50 67.16 -16.11 -23.25
CA PHE A 50 66.56 -17.44 -23.00
C PHE A 50 67.50 -18.52 -22.39
N LEU A 51 67.01 -19.34 -21.44
CA LEU A 51 66.83 -20.82 -21.56
C LEU A 51 66.42 -21.51 -20.23
N GLY A 52 65.26 -22.18 -20.26
CA GLY A 52 65.01 -23.51 -19.69
C GLY A 52 64.97 -23.71 -18.17
N LYS A 53 63.76 -23.85 -17.60
CA LYS A 53 63.33 -25.01 -16.78
C LYS A 53 61.84 -24.88 -16.41
N LYS A 54 60.99 -25.57 -17.19
CA LYS A 54 59.61 -25.92 -16.81
C LYS A 54 59.66 -27.07 -15.79
N HIS A 55 58.59 -27.17 -15.00
CA HIS A 55 58.30 -28.14 -13.92
C HIS A 55 58.91 -27.82 -12.55
N LEU A 56 58.24 -26.95 -11.77
CA LEU A 56 58.01 -27.17 -10.33
C LEU A 56 57.08 -26.10 -9.70
N TRP A 57 55.90 -25.80 -10.27
CA TRP A 57 54.99 -24.80 -9.68
C TRP A 57 53.49 -25.12 -9.71
N LEU A 58 53.11 -26.41 -9.83
CA LEU A 58 51.70 -26.84 -9.89
C LEU A 58 51.26 -27.74 -8.73
N ARG A 59 52.05 -27.84 -7.64
CA ARG A 59 51.73 -28.74 -6.51
C ARG A 59 51.32 -28.05 -5.21
N LYS A 60 51.38 -26.72 -5.12
CA LYS A 60 50.99 -25.96 -3.92
C LYS A 60 49.53 -25.48 -3.94
N ASP A 61 48.97 -25.16 -5.11
CA ASP A 61 47.61 -24.59 -5.17
C ASP A 61 46.49 -25.63 -5.16
N VAL A 62 46.77 -26.88 -5.55
CA VAL A 62 45.75 -27.94 -5.53
C VAL A 62 45.31 -28.29 -4.10
N LYS A 63 46.24 -28.26 -3.12
CA LYS A 63 45.88 -28.52 -1.72
C LYS A 63 45.03 -27.39 -1.11
N SER A 64 45.30 -26.15 -1.50
CA SER A 64 44.53 -24.98 -1.06
C SER A 64 43.12 -24.99 -1.66
N ILE A 65 43.00 -25.32 -2.95
CA ILE A 65 41.71 -25.43 -3.64
C ILE A 65 40.87 -26.57 -3.07
N ILE A 66 41.47 -27.74 -2.82
CA ILE A 66 40.76 -28.86 -2.18
C ILE A 66 40.27 -28.46 -0.77
N PHE A 67 41.09 -27.76 0.01
CA PHE A 67 40.68 -27.29 1.33
C PHE A 67 39.49 -26.32 1.28
N VAL A 68 39.47 -25.40 0.31
CA VAL A 68 38.33 -24.47 0.11
C VAL A 68 37.07 -25.22 -0.29
N PHE A 69 37.14 -26.19 -1.21
CA PHE A 69 35.97 -26.98 -1.60
C PHE A 69 35.45 -27.88 -0.48
N VAL A 70 36.34 -28.45 0.34
CA VAL A 70 35.97 -29.23 1.53
C VAL A 70 35.31 -28.33 2.58
N LEU A 71 35.84 -27.13 2.81
CA LEU A 71 35.25 -26.16 3.75
C LEU A 71 33.87 -25.68 3.27
N MET A 72 33.73 -25.40 1.97
CA MET A 72 32.44 -24.98 1.39
C MET A 72 31.41 -26.13 1.44
N GLY A 73 31.83 -27.37 1.17
CA GLY A 73 30.99 -28.56 1.32
C GLY A 73 30.57 -28.78 2.77
N PHE A 74 31.47 -28.57 3.73
CA PHE A 74 31.15 -28.65 5.16
C PHE A 74 30.16 -27.57 5.61
N LEU A 75 30.32 -26.33 5.14
CA LEU A 75 29.38 -25.24 5.41
C LEU A 75 27.99 -25.50 4.80
N LEU A 76 27.92 -26.04 3.58
CA LEU A 76 26.66 -26.42 2.93
C LEU A 76 25.96 -27.59 3.64
N LEU A 77 26.73 -28.54 4.19
CA LEU A 77 26.20 -29.63 5.01
C LEU A 77 25.70 -29.11 6.37
N LEU A 78 26.40 -28.14 6.97
CA LEU A 78 25.93 -27.48 8.18
C LEU A 78 24.63 -26.69 7.93
N ASP A 79 24.54 -25.92 6.84
CA ASP A 79 23.31 -25.22 6.45
C ASP A 79 22.16 -26.19 6.17
N SER A 80 22.42 -27.30 5.46
CA SER A 80 21.40 -28.33 5.22
C SER A 80 20.97 -29.05 6.50
N SER A 81 21.89 -29.26 7.45
CA SER A 81 21.58 -29.84 8.75
C SER A 81 20.79 -28.87 9.63
N LEU A 82 21.10 -27.57 9.60
CA LEU A 82 20.35 -26.54 10.31
C LEU A 82 18.94 -26.39 9.70
N VAL A 83 18.82 -26.33 8.38
CA VAL A 83 17.52 -26.28 7.68
C VAL A 83 16.70 -27.54 7.98
N SER A 84 17.30 -28.74 7.97
CA SER A 84 16.60 -29.98 8.32
C SER A 84 16.21 -30.04 9.80
N PHE A 85 17.00 -29.46 10.71
CA PHE A 85 16.68 -29.40 12.14
C PHE A 85 15.57 -28.37 12.41
N PHE A 86 15.60 -27.22 11.74
CA PHE A 86 14.54 -26.21 11.78
C PHE A 86 13.24 -26.70 11.13
N ASP A 87 13.30 -27.38 9.98
CA ASP A 87 12.14 -27.99 9.34
C ASP A 87 11.58 -29.13 10.18
N SER A 88 12.42 -29.91 10.87
CA SER A 88 11.96 -30.93 11.82
C SER A 88 11.30 -30.31 13.06
N ILE A 89 11.80 -29.18 13.56
CA ILE A 89 11.18 -28.42 14.66
C ILE A 89 9.84 -27.80 14.20
N ILE A 90 9.75 -27.31 12.97
CA ILE A 90 8.52 -26.73 12.39
C ILE A 90 7.49 -27.85 12.08
N LEU A 91 7.91 -29.01 11.56
CA LEU A 91 7.03 -30.17 11.34
C LEU A 91 6.60 -30.84 12.66
N GLN A 92 7.49 -30.97 13.64
CA GLN A 92 7.11 -31.50 14.96
C GLN A 92 6.17 -30.55 15.67
N ASN A 93 6.38 -29.23 15.61
CA ASN A 93 5.47 -28.25 16.23
C ASN A 93 4.11 -28.16 15.51
N SER A 94 4.06 -28.40 14.18
CA SER A 94 2.78 -28.43 13.45
C SER A 94 1.97 -29.72 13.66
N SER A 95 2.65 -30.86 13.88
CA SER A 95 1.98 -32.16 14.10
C SER A 95 1.65 -32.45 15.58
N THR A 96 2.42 -31.93 16.54
CA THR A 96 2.15 -32.09 17.99
C THR A 96 1.15 -31.07 18.55
N LEU A 97 0.91 -29.94 17.87
CA LEU A 97 -0.11 -28.96 18.27
C LEU A 97 -1.56 -29.43 17.97
N GLY A 98 -1.74 -30.43 17.10
CA GLY A 98 -3.06 -30.95 16.72
C GLY A 98 -3.65 -32.06 17.62
N LYS A 99 -2.89 -32.62 18.58
CA LYS A 99 -3.34 -33.80 19.36
C LYS A 99 -3.09 -33.77 20.88
N SER A 100 -2.43 -32.75 21.44
CA SER A 100 -2.13 -32.69 22.89
C SER A 100 -3.05 -31.77 23.71
N LEU A 101 -3.91 -30.98 23.05
CA LEU A 101 -4.78 -29.96 23.69
C LEU A 101 -6.06 -30.52 24.34
N GLY A 102 -6.07 -31.81 24.71
CA GLY A 102 -7.26 -32.48 25.28
C GLY A 102 -7.26 -32.75 26.78
N LEU A 103 -6.12 -32.65 27.50
CA LEU A 103 -6.05 -33.22 28.87
C LEU A 103 -5.20 -32.45 29.89
N LYS A 104 -4.90 -31.16 29.68
CA LYS A 104 -4.18 -30.34 30.66
C LYS A 104 -4.73 -28.91 30.84
N GLU A 105 -6.03 -28.73 30.68
CA GLU A 105 -6.68 -27.42 30.85
C GLU A 105 -7.20 -27.14 32.28
N GLU A 106 -7.04 -28.06 33.24
CA GLU A 106 -7.74 -27.93 34.53
C GLU A 106 -6.92 -27.48 35.75
N ARG A 107 -5.60 -27.26 35.65
CA ARG A 107 -4.80 -26.81 36.80
C ARG A 107 -3.63 -25.93 36.40
N ASP A 108 -3.91 -24.70 35.99
CA ASP A 108 -3.02 -23.54 36.17
C ASP A 108 -3.75 -22.20 35.91
N ALA A 109 -5.02 -22.13 36.31
CA ALA A 109 -5.79 -20.90 36.36
C ALA A 109 -5.45 -20.09 37.63
N TYR A 110 -4.19 -19.72 37.83
CA TYR A 110 -3.84 -18.67 38.79
C TYR A 110 -3.53 -17.38 38.04
N ILE A 111 -4.59 -16.59 37.98
CA ILE A 111 -4.73 -15.31 37.30
C ILE A 111 -3.75 -14.28 37.87
N MET A 112 -2.70 -13.94 37.11
CA MET A 112 -2.12 -12.59 37.12
C MET A 112 -2.76 -11.81 35.97
N LYS A 113 -4.02 -11.40 36.16
CA LYS A 113 -4.65 -10.35 35.34
C LYS A 113 -3.91 -9.06 35.65
N GLU A 114 -2.83 -8.79 34.92
CA GLU A 114 -2.42 -7.41 34.67
C GLU A 114 -3.67 -6.72 34.10
N LYS A 115 -4.24 -5.77 34.84
CA LYS A 115 -5.46 -5.06 34.45
C LYS A 115 -5.25 -4.48 33.05
N SER A 116 -5.98 -5.02 32.08
CA SER A 116 -6.03 -4.47 30.75
C SER A 116 -6.43 -2.98 30.83
N PRO A 117 -5.78 -2.06 30.12
CA PRO A 117 -6.20 -0.65 30.04
C PRO A 117 -7.55 -0.47 29.32
N VAL A 118 -8.29 -1.55 29.06
CA VAL A 118 -9.39 -1.71 28.11
C VAL A 118 -10.74 -2.01 28.80
N GLN A 119 -10.95 -1.60 30.05
CA GLN A 119 -12.26 -1.78 30.72
C GLN A 119 -13.44 -1.16 29.94
N MET A 120 -13.19 -0.18 29.07
CA MET A 120 -14.21 0.42 28.22
C MET A 120 -14.67 -0.48 27.06
N TYR A 121 -13.79 -1.23 26.38
CA TYR A 121 -14.21 -2.01 25.21
C TYR A 121 -15.13 -3.15 25.62
N ASP A 122 -14.84 -3.86 26.71
CA ASP A 122 -15.71 -4.94 27.20
C ASP A 122 -17.13 -4.44 27.49
N ARG A 123 -17.25 -3.26 28.12
CA ARG A 123 -18.54 -2.64 28.38
C ARG A 123 -19.23 -2.20 27.09
N LEU A 124 -18.53 -1.50 26.20
CA LEU A 124 -19.10 -1.01 24.95
C LEU A 124 -19.50 -2.16 24.01
N LEU A 125 -18.73 -3.25 23.97
CA LEU A 125 -19.05 -4.44 23.19
C LEU A 125 -20.31 -5.14 23.72
N LYS A 126 -20.48 -5.22 25.05
CA LYS A 126 -21.73 -5.72 25.66
C LYS A 126 -22.94 -4.85 25.32
N LEU A 127 -22.77 -3.52 25.37
CA LEU A 127 -23.80 -2.57 24.96
C LEU A 127 -24.13 -2.69 23.46
N ALA A 128 -23.11 -2.86 22.62
CA ALA A 128 -23.24 -3.07 21.18
C ALA A 128 -24.02 -4.35 20.88
N SER A 129 -23.64 -5.47 21.51
CA SER A 129 -24.33 -6.76 21.37
C SER A 129 -25.81 -6.63 21.76
N SER A 130 -26.09 -5.99 22.90
CA SER A 130 -27.47 -5.74 23.34
C SER A 130 -28.24 -4.85 22.37
N ALA A 131 -27.60 -3.84 21.78
CA ALA A 131 -28.20 -2.94 20.81
C ALA A 131 -28.47 -3.63 19.46
N LEU A 132 -27.56 -4.51 19.01
CA LEU A 132 -27.71 -5.29 17.79
C LEU A 132 -28.85 -6.30 17.92
N ALA A 133 -28.95 -7.02 19.04
CA ALA A 133 -30.06 -7.92 19.32
C ALA A 133 -31.42 -7.20 19.28
N LYS A 134 -31.50 -5.99 19.86
CA LYS A 134 -32.73 -5.14 19.79
C LYS A 134 -33.08 -4.67 18.38
N LYS A 135 -32.09 -4.59 17.48
CA LYS A 135 -32.24 -4.10 16.09
C LYS A 135 -32.38 -5.24 15.07
N GLU A 136 -32.18 -6.49 15.47
CA GLU A 136 -32.16 -7.65 14.58
C GLU A 136 -33.46 -7.77 13.77
N PHE A 137 -34.60 -7.55 14.43
CA PHE A 137 -35.93 -7.60 13.82
C PHE A 137 -36.42 -6.29 13.19
N LYS A 138 -35.66 -5.19 13.34
CA LYS A 138 -36.03 -3.90 12.69
C LYS A 138 -35.54 -3.90 11.26
N GLN A 139 -36.27 -3.28 10.32
CA GLN A 139 -35.81 -3.17 8.94
C GLN A 139 -34.46 -2.42 8.87
N GLU A 140 -33.53 -2.90 8.06
CA GLU A 140 -32.22 -2.24 7.91
C GLU A 140 -32.40 -0.92 7.17
N SER A 141 -31.78 0.15 7.67
CA SER A 141 -31.87 1.44 7.01
C SER A 141 -31.17 1.37 5.64
N LEU A 142 -31.93 1.56 4.57
CA LEU A 142 -31.41 1.63 3.20
C LEU A 142 -30.30 2.68 3.05
N THR A 143 -30.32 3.72 3.90
CA THR A 143 -29.33 4.82 3.91
C THR A 143 -27.89 4.36 4.14
N LEU A 144 -27.66 3.21 4.80
CA LEU A 144 -26.31 2.69 5.05
C LEU A 144 -25.63 2.15 3.78
N TRP A 145 -26.45 1.73 2.83
CA TRP A 145 -26.04 1.10 1.57
C TRP A 145 -26.04 2.08 0.40
N GLU A 146 -26.40 3.35 0.65
CA GLU A 146 -26.52 4.38 -0.38
C GLU A 146 -25.47 5.47 -0.20
N GLU A 147 -25.00 6.03 -1.32
CA GLU A 147 -24.06 7.14 -1.30
C GLU A 147 -24.77 8.44 -0.87
N PRO A 148 -24.28 9.14 0.15
CA PRO A 148 -24.78 10.47 0.49
C PRO A 148 -24.58 11.46 -0.68
N ASN A 149 -25.51 12.40 -0.86
CA ASN A 149 -25.43 13.43 -1.91
C ASN A 149 -25.30 12.86 -3.33
N ARG A 150 -25.98 11.73 -3.61
CA ARG A 150 -25.91 10.99 -4.88
C ARG A 150 -25.98 11.87 -6.14
N ARG A 151 -26.87 12.88 -6.19
CA ARG A 151 -26.96 13.81 -7.33
C ARG A 151 -25.65 14.56 -7.59
N GLN A 152 -25.03 15.08 -6.54
CA GLN A 152 -23.75 15.77 -6.64
C GLN A 152 -22.62 14.82 -7.03
N VAL A 153 -22.60 13.60 -6.49
CA VAL A 153 -21.59 12.59 -6.85
C VAL A 153 -21.74 12.17 -8.31
N ALA A 154 -22.95 11.88 -8.75
CA ALA A 154 -23.25 11.40 -10.10
C ALA A 154 -22.96 12.42 -11.20
N SER A 155 -22.87 13.73 -10.86
CA SER A 155 -22.45 14.78 -11.78
C SER A 155 -21.00 14.61 -12.26
N TRP A 156 -20.14 13.93 -11.50
CA TRP A 156 -18.77 13.63 -11.88
C TRP A 156 -18.70 12.32 -12.68
N LYS A 157 -18.09 12.36 -13.85
CA LYS A 157 -17.89 11.21 -14.73
C LYS A 157 -16.40 10.99 -15.03
N PRO A 158 -15.95 9.73 -15.18
CA PRO A 158 -14.65 9.40 -15.76
C PRO A 158 -14.37 10.18 -17.05
N CYS A 159 -13.20 10.79 -17.17
CA CYS A 159 -12.78 11.42 -18.42
C CYS A 159 -11.26 11.47 -18.65
N ALA A 160 -10.47 10.79 -17.83
CA ALA A 160 -9.01 10.79 -17.96
C ALA A 160 -8.51 10.13 -19.25
N GLU A 161 -9.32 9.23 -19.82
CA GLU A 161 -9.04 8.52 -21.08
C GLU A 161 -9.07 9.44 -22.32
N ARG A 162 -9.77 10.59 -22.25
CA ARG A 162 -9.96 11.48 -23.41
C ARG A 162 -8.64 11.81 -24.09
N LYS A 163 -8.56 11.66 -25.41
CA LYS A 163 -7.40 12.13 -26.19
C LYS A 163 -7.36 13.66 -26.13
N VAL A 164 -6.22 14.24 -25.76
CA VAL A 164 -6.05 15.70 -25.82
C VAL A 164 -5.69 16.09 -27.24
N SER A 165 -6.59 16.85 -27.88
CA SER A 165 -6.35 17.38 -29.21
C SER A 165 -5.25 18.44 -29.14
N LYS A 166 -4.04 18.09 -29.57
CA LYS A 166 -2.83 18.93 -29.70
C LYS A 166 -2.27 19.53 -28.40
N SER A 167 -1.20 18.91 -27.87
CA SER A 167 0.14 19.56 -27.66
C SER A 167 1.05 18.78 -26.69
N LEU A 168 1.55 17.63 -27.13
CA LEU A 168 2.95 17.23 -27.04
C LEU A 168 3.02 16.03 -27.98
N GLY A 169 3.21 16.30 -29.27
CA GLY A 169 3.47 15.21 -30.22
C GLY A 169 4.60 14.37 -29.65
N LYS A 170 4.46 13.05 -29.74
CA LYS A 170 5.54 12.10 -29.47
C LYS A 170 6.81 12.66 -30.11
N TYR A 171 7.75 13.16 -29.32
CA TYR A 171 8.99 13.67 -29.89
C TYR A 171 9.63 12.48 -30.61
N GLU A 172 9.94 12.63 -31.90
CA GLU A 172 10.45 11.52 -32.71
C GLU A 172 11.73 10.91 -32.12
N LYS A 173 12.46 11.68 -31.29
CA LYS A 173 13.63 11.24 -30.54
C LYS A 173 13.40 11.31 -29.03
N SER A 174 13.56 10.16 -28.37
CA SER A 174 13.58 10.01 -26.92
C SER A 174 14.90 10.55 -26.34
N ASN A 175 14.85 11.15 -25.14
CA ASN A 175 16.04 11.57 -24.41
C ASN A 175 16.87 10.39 -23.87
N GLY A 176 16.24 9.23 -23.66
CA GLY A 176 16.86 8.00 -23.18
C GLY A 176 15.82 6.99 -22.68
N TYR A 177 16.26 6.06 -21.83
CA TYR A 177 15.44 5.01 -21.23
C TYR A 177 15.34 5.19 -19.72
N ILE A 178 14.14 5.04 -19.17
CA ILE A 178 13.92 5.00 -17.73
C ILE A 178 13.56 3.58 -17.33
N VAL A 179 14.39 2.99 -16.48
CA VAL A 179 14.12 1.72 -15.80
C VAL A 179 13.58 2.02 -14.41
N VAL A 180 12.59 1.27 -13.97
CA VAL A 180 12.02 1.39 -12.63
C VAL A 180 11.97 0.05 -11.95
N SER A 181 12.57 -0.04 -10.77
CA SER A 181 12.34 -1.14 -9.83
C SER A 181 11.48 -0.63 -8.69
N ALA A 182 10.17 -0.90 -8.80
CA ALA A 182 9.17 -0.42 -7.85
C ALA A 182 9.24 -1.23 -6.54
N ASN A 183 9.16 -0.54 -5.41
CA ASN A 183 9.17 -1.17 -4.08
C ASN A 183 7.77 -1.22 -3.44
N GLY A 184 7.69 -1.97 -2.34
CA GLY A 184 6.48 -2.09 -1.54
C GLY A 184 5.53 -3.17 -2.04
N GLY A 185 4.36 -3.28 -1.42
CA GLY A 185 3.33 -4.23 -1.85
C GLY A 185 2.59 -3.75 -3.11
N LEU A 186 1.75 -4.62 -3.69
CA LEU A 186 0.98 -4.38 -4.93
C LEU A 186 0.45 -2.93 -5.09
N ASN A 187 -0.23 -2.43 -4.07
CA ASN A 187 -0.90 -1.13 -4.09
C ASN A 187 0.09 0.06 -4.04
N GLN A 188 1.29 -0.14 -3.48
CA GLN A 188 2.38 0.84 -3.53
C GLN A 188 3.04 0.82 -4.92
N GLN A 189 3.32 -0.37 -5.44
CA GLN A 189 3.87 -0.56 -6.79
C GLN A 189 2.95 0.04 -7.86
N ARG A 190 1.62 -0.14 -7.76
CA ARG A 190 0.63 0.49 -8.66
C ARG A 190 0.82 2.01 -8.76
N VAL A 191 1.02 2.67 -7.62
CA VAL A 191 1.25 4.12 -7.56
C VAL A 191 2.62 4.50 -8.12
N ALA A 192 3.66 3.70 -7.83
CA ALA A 192 5.00 3.91 -8.36
C ALA A 192 5.00 3.85 -9.91
N ILE A 193 4.32 2.86 -10.50
CA ILE A 193 4.16 2.74 -11.96
C ILE A 193 3.50 4.00 -12.54
N CYS A 194 2.39 4.45 -11.97
CA CYS A 194 1.69 5.64 -12.45
C CYS A 194 2.56 6.90 -12.37
N ASN A 195 3.39 7.01 -11.33
CA ASN A 195 4.34 8.11 -11.20
C ASN A 195 5.47 7.98 -12.23
N ALA A 196 5.98 6.79 -12.49
CA ALA A 196 7.01 6.51 -13.48
C ALA A 196 6.57 6.88 -14.90
N VAL A 197 5.33 6.54 -15.28
CA VAL A 197 4.72 6.95 -16.55
C VAL A 197 4.71 8.48 -16.69
N ALA A 198 4.31 9.20 -15.63
CA ALA A 198 4.32 10.66 -15.64
C ALA A 198 5.73 11.25 -15.71
N VAL A 199 6.71 10.66 -15.03
CA VAL A 199 8.12 11.09 -15.11
C VAL A 199 8.71 10.82 -16.49
N ALA A 200 8.42 9.67 -17.10
CA ALA A 200 8.86 9.37 -18.46
C ALA A 200 8.29 10.37 -19.48
N SER A 201 7.00 10.70 -19.36
CA SER A 201 6.38 11.76 -20.18
C SER A 201 7.03 13.13 -19.92
N LEU A 202 7.23 13.52 -18.66
CA LEU A 202 7.87 14.78 -18.27
C LEU A 202 9.27 14.94 -18.87
N LEU A 203 10.05 13.88 -18.90
CA LEU A 203 11.44 13.87 -19.34
C LEU A 203 11.60 13.51 -20.82
N ASN A 204 10.49 13.33 -21.56
CA ASN A 204 10.49 12.80 -22.93
C ASN A 204 11.38 11.55 -23.07
N ALA A 205 11.15 10.58 -22.19
CA ALA A 205 11.91 9.34 -22.11
C ALA A 205 11.07 8.14 -22.51
N THR A 206 11.74 7.07 -22.95
CA THR A 206 11.12 5.76 -23.15
C THR A 206 11.11 5.02 -21.81
N LEU A 207 9.93 4.59 -21.37
CA LEU A 207 9.79 3.80 -20.16
C LEU A 207 10.05 2.33 -20.50
N VAL A 208 10.97 1.71 -19.77
CA VAL A 208 11.11 0.25 -19.78
C VAL A 208 10.06 -0.31 -18.83
N LEU A 209 9.42 -1.43 -19.21
CA LEU A 209 8.38 -2.06 -18.42
C LEU A 209 8.84 -2.20 -16.95
N PRO A 210 8.07 -1.67 -15.97
CA PRO A 210 8.52 -1.65 -14.58
C PRO A 210 8.78 -3.05 -14.03
N ARG A 211 9.82 -3.17 -13.20
CA ARG A 211 10.11 -4.39 -12.43
C ARG A 211 9.69 -4.21 -10.99
N PHE A 212 9.36 -5.32 -10.33
CA PHE A 212 8.99 -5.30 -8.91
C PHE A 212 10.15 -5.82 -8.07
N LEU A 213 10.58 -5.01 -7.11
CA LEU A 213 11.58 -5.44 -6.15
C LEU A 213 11.00 -6.46 -5.20
N TYR A 214 11.76 -7.55 -5.03
CA TYR A 214 11.52 -8.49 -3.96
C TYR A 214 11.62 -7.78 -2.60
N SER A 215 10.70 -8.10 -1.70
CA SER A 215 10.66 -7.55 -0.35
C SER A 215 10.55 -8.67 0.66
N ASN A 216 11.42 -8.64 1.67
CA ASN A 216 11.45 -9.62 2.76
C ASN A 216 10.21 -9.55 3.67
N VAL A 217 9.37 -8.52 3.51
CA VAL A 217 8.08 -8.39 4.23
C VAL A 217 6.97 -9.15 3.52
N TRP A 218 6.97 -9.16 2.19
CA TRP A 218 5.89 -9.71 1.35
C TRP A 218 6.25 -11.05 0.72
N ASN A 219 7.55 -11.37 0.65
CA ASN A 219 8.14 -12.57 0.07
C ASN A 219 7.51 -12.98 -1.26
N ASP A 220 7.38 -12.00 -2.17
CA ASP A 220 6.65 -12.17 -3.43
C ASP A 220 7.60 -12.01 -4.63
N PRO A 221 7.73 -13.04 -5.49
CA PRO A 221 8.55 -12.97 -6.69
C PRO A 221 7.83 -12.38 -7.92
N SER A 222 6.52 -12.09 -7.83
CA SER A 222 5.72 -11.58 -8.96
C SER A 222 6.38 -10.38 -9.64
N GLN A 223 6.38 -10.36 -10.96
CA GLN A 223 6.75 -9.22 -11.79
C GLN A 223 5.50 -8.57 -12.41
N PHE A 224 5.72 -7.50 -13.20
CA PHE A 224 4.63 -6.72 -13.79
C PHE A 224 3.64 -7.59 -14.58
N GLY A 225 4.14 -8.43 -15.49
CA GLY A 225 3.34 -9.33 -16.33
C GLY A 225 2.59 -10.42 -15.57
N ASP A 226 2.94 -10.71 -14.32
CA ASP A 226 2.18 -11.65 -13.47
C ASP A 226 0.91 -11.01 -12.88
N ILE A 227 0.85 -9.68 -12.86
CA ILE A 227 -0.20 -8.90 -12.21
C ILE A 227 -1.03 -8.12 -13.21
N TYR A 228 -0.38 -7.45 -14.16
CA TYR A 228 -1.01 -6.57 -15.13
C TYR A 228 -0.77 -7.03 -16.57
N GLN A 229 -1.72 -6.75 -17.46
CA GLN A 229 -1.62 -7.08 -18.89
C GLN A 229 -0.66 -6.11 -19.59
N GLU A 230 0.50 -6.60 -20.05
CA GLU A 230 1.57 -5.78 -20.64
C GLU A 230 1.12 -5.11 -21.94
N GLU A 231 0.59 -5.88 -22.88
CA GLU A 231 0.21 -5.38 -24.21
C GLU A 231 -0.89 -4.31 -24.10
N TYR A 232 -1.84 -4.53 -23.19
CA TYR A 232 -2.91 -3.57 -22.93
C TYR A 232 -2.38 -2.29 -22.29
N PHE A 233 -1.42 -2.40 -21.36
CA PHE A 233 -0.78 -1.24 -20.74
C PHE A 233 -0.03 -0.38 -21.76
N GLU A 234 0.72 -1.01 -22.67
CA GLU A 234 1.42 -0.34 -23.77
C GLU A 234 0.43 0.35 -24.72
N GLU A 235 -0.60 -0.36 -25.17
CA GLU A 235 -1.59 0.14 -26.14
C GLU A 235 -2.38 1.35 -25.59
N VAL A 236 -2.78 1.31 -24.32
CA VAL A 236 -3.54 2.41 -23.70
C VAL A 236 -2.69 3.68 -23.56
N LEU A 237 -1.37 3.57 -23.40
CA LEU A 237 -0.47 4.69 -23.12
C LEU A 237 0.40 5.13 -24.32
N LYS A 238 0.29 4.45 -25.47
CA LYS A 238 1.16 4.64 -26.64
C LYS A 238 1.22 6.06 -27.20
N ASP A 239 0.16 6.84 -27.00
CA ASP A 239 0.03 8.21 -27.50
C ASP A 239 0.75 9.21 -26.58
N GLU A 240 1.01 8.86 -25.32
CA GLU A 240 1.60 9.75 -24.31
C GLU A 240 3.01 9.38 -23.87
N VAL A 241 3.38 8.08 -23.90
CA VAL A 241 4.70 7.58 -23.48
C VAL A 241 5.12 6.41 -24.35
N ASN A 242 6.39 6.40 -24.79
CA ASN A 242 7.01 5.22 -25.39
C ASN A 242 7.28 4.17 -24.31
N ILE A 243 6.80 2.95 -24.51
CA ILE A 243 7.04 1.84 -23.60
C ILE A 243 7.72 0.71 -24.36
N VAL A 244 8.74 0.10 -23.76
CA VAL A 244 9.43 -1.09 -24.29
C VAL A 244 9.53 -2.14 -23.18
N LYS A 245 9.49 -3.43 -23.55
CA LYS A 245 9.58 -4.52 -22.57
C LYS A 245 10.95 -4.61 -21.91
N GLU A 246 12.01 -4.42 -22.68
CA GLU A 246 13.38 -4.55 -22.22
C GLU A 246 14.26 -3.39 -22.68
N LEU A 247 15.35 -3.17 -21.96
CA LEU A 247 16.40 -2.24 -22.39
C LEU A 247 17.07 -2.77 -23.67
N PRO A 248 17.47 -1.88 -24.60
CA PRO A 248 18.36 -2.26 -25.69
C PRO A 248 19.63 -2.94 -25.17
N SER A 249 20.10 -3.99 -25.86
CA SER A 249 21.19 -4.86 -25.36
C SER A 249 22.46 -4.10 -24.97
N HIS A 250 22.82 -3.05 -25.72
CA HIS A 250 23.99 -2.22 -25.44
C HIS A 250 23.88 -1.37 -24.16
N LEU A 251 22.65 -1.07 -23.70
CA LEU A 251 22.40 -0.40 -22.42
C LEU A 251 22.20 -1.40 -21.29
N ALA A 252 21.61 -2.56 -21.59
CA ALA A 252 21.39 -3.63 -20.62
C ALA A 252 22.70 -4.23 -20.07
N SER A 253 23.79 -4.18 -20.85
CA SER A 253 25.11 -4.65 -20.44
C SER A 253 25.92 -3.65 -19.61
N LEU A 254 25.42 -2.43 -19.38
CA LEU A 254 26.13 -1.40 -18.63
C LEU A 254 25.98 -1.61 -17.12
N ASP A 255 27.05 -1.32 -16.38
CA ASP A 255 26.97 -1.13 -14.94
C ASP A 255 26.37 0.25 -14.63
N LEU A 256 25.07 0.28 -14.38
CA LEU A 256 24.31 1.52 -14.17
C LEU A 256 24.73 2.26 -12.90
N GLU A 257 25.26 1.56 -11.89
CA GLU A 257 25.76 2.19 -10.67
C GLU A 257 27.10 2.87 -10.94
N ALA A 258 28.04 2.15 -11.57
CA ALA A 258 29.37 2.68 -11.88
C ALA A 258 29.35 3.92 -12.76
N ILE A 259 28.37 4.04 -13.68
CA ILE A 259 28.22 5.22 -14.55
C ILE A 259 27.38 6.34 -13.92
N GLY A 260 26.91 6.17 -12.67
CA GLY A 260 26.09 7.17 -11.96
C GLY A 260 24.68 7.32 -12.52
N SER A 261 24.11 6.24 -13.08
CA SER A 261 22.74 6.19 -13.62
C SER A 261 21.72 5.60 -12.65
N LEU A 262 22.14 5.23 -11.43
CA LEU A 262 21.26 4.72 -10.39
C LEU A 262 20.71 5.88 -9.56
N ILE A 263 19.39 5.98 -9.46
CA ILE A 263 18.69 6.96 -8.63
C ILE A 263 17.90 6.23 -7.54
N THR A 264 18.11 6.65 -6.31
CA THR A 264 17.52 6.05 -5.12
C THR A 264 16.70 7.06 -4.33
N ASP A 265 16.17 6.58 -3.21
CA ASP A 265 15.45 7.36 -2.22
C ASP A 265 16.26 8.49 -1.55
N ALA A 266 17.59 8.46 -1.68
CA ALA A 266 18.51 9.49 -1.18
C ALA A 266 18.64 10.70 -2.15
N ASP A 267 18.47 10.47 -3.45
CA ASP A 267 18.72 11.45 -4.50
C ASP A 267 17.51 12.35 -4.79
N LEU A 268 16.31 11.84 -4.51
CA LEU A 268 15.06 12.56 -4.69
C LEU A 268 14.27 12.62 -3.39
N VAL A 269 13.91 13.82 -2.96
CA VAL A 269 13.09 14.01 -1.76
C VAL A 269 11.71 13.37 -1.90
N LYS A 270 11.08 13.06 -0.76
CA LYS A 270 9.69 12.60 -0.75
C LYS A 270 8.77 13.72 -1.28
N GLU A 271 7.79 13.36 -2.11
CA GLU A 271 6.90 14.32 -2.78
C GLU A 271 7.67 15.33 -3.66
N ALA A 272 8.74 14.87 -4.32
CA ALA A 272 9.52 15.64 -5.28
C ALA A 272 8.65 16.29 -6.36
N LYS A 273 9.01 17.52 -6.72
CA LYS A 273 8.35 18.32 -7.75
C LYS A 273 8.94 17.97 -9.13
N PRO A 274 8.24 18.31 -10.23
CA PRO A 274 8.76 18.12 -11.58
C PRO A 274 10.15 18.72 -11.81
N ILE A 275 10.40 19.89 -11.23
CA ILE A 275 11.70 20.57 -11.36
C ILE A 275 12.85 19.78 -10.74
N ASP A 276 12.59 18.98 -9.70
CA ASP A 276 13.61 18.14 -9.06
C ASP A 276 14.02 17.00 -10.00
N TYR A 277 13.07 16.41 -10.72
CA TYR A 277 13.37 15.43 -11.79
C TYR A 277 14.13 16.07 -12.95
N ILE A 278 13.75 17.28 -13.37
CA ILE A 278 14.45 17.99 -14.45
C ILE A 278 15.89 18.34 -14.04
N ARG A 279 16.13 18.74 -12.79
CA ARG A 279 17.47 19.12 -12.31
C ARG A 279 18.37 17.93 -12.03
N THR A 280 17.82 16.86 -11.45
CA THR A 280 18.62 15.72 -11.00
C THR A 280 18.68 14.62 -12.06
N VAL A 281 17.56 14.27 -12.68
CA VAL A 281 17.45 13.08 -13.53
C VAL A 281 17.75 13.37 -15.00
N LEU A 282 17.22 14.47 -15.54
CA LEU A 282 17.39 14.78 -16.97
C LEU A 282 18.86 14.87 -17.41
N PRO A 283 19.79 15.51 -16.65
CA PRO A 283 21.18 15.59 -17.07
C PRO A 283 21.85 14.21 -17.17
N ILE A 284 21.53 13.30 -16.24
CA ILE A 284 22.04 11.93 -16.24
C ILE A 284 21.46 11.16 -17.42
N LEU A 285 20.15 11.30 -17.66
CA LEU A 285 19.47 10.65 -18.78
C LEU A 285 20.05 11.10 -20.13
N LEU A 286 20.33 12.40 -20.32
CA LEU A 286 20.92 12.92 -21.55
C LEU A 286 22.36 12.45 -21.76
N ARG A 287 23.14 12.34 -20.67
CA ARG A 287 24.55 11.89 -20.70
C ARG A 287 24.67 10.40 -20.95
N ASN A 288 23.96 9.60 -20.17
CA ASN A 288 24.16 8.14 -20.10
C ASN A 288 23.11 7.37 -20.92
N ARG A 289 22.08 8.05 -21.46
CA ARG A 289 20.95 7.48 -22.20
C ARG A 289 20.06 6.51 -21.42
N VAL A 290 20.38 6.23 -20.17
CA VAL A 290 19.59 5.38 -19.29
C VAL A 290 19.66 5.90 -17.85
N VAL A 291 18.53 5.84 -17.14
CA VAL A 291 18.47 6.03 -15.69
C VAL A 291 17.65 4.89 -15.08
N HIS A 292 18.11 4.36 -13.95
CA HIS A 292 17.39 3.36 -13.17
C HIS A 292 16.95 3.94 -11.83
N PHE A 293 15.64 4.04 -11.62
CA PHE A 293 15.09 4.29 -10.29
C PHE A 293 14.99 3.00 -9.49
N LEU A 294 15.91 2.80 -8.55
CA LEU A 294 15.93 1.65 -7.66
C LEU A 294 15.16 1.93 -6.38
N GLY A 295 14.15 1.11 -6.08
CA GLY A 295 13.31 1.31 -4.91
C GLY A 295 12.26 2.41 -5.09
N TYR A 296 11.80 2.62 -6.32
CA TYR A 296 10.91 3.73 -6.64
C TYR A 296 9.51 3.52 -6.05
N GLY A 297 9.11 4.39 -5.13
CA GLY A 297 7.80 4.39 -4.51
C GLY A 297 6.92 5.58 -4.93
N ASN A 298 6.07 6.04 -4.00
CA ASN A 298 5.30 7.27 -4.20
C ASN A 298 6.18 8.53 -3.98
N ARG A 299 7.10 8.80 -4.92
CA ARG A 299 8.06 9.91 -4.85
C ARG A 299 7.58 11.19 -5.53
N LEU A 300 6.90 11.12 -6.69
CA LEU A 300 6.37 12.29 -7.39
C LEU A 300 5.18 12.91 -6.63
N GLY A 301 5.33 14.18 -6.23
CA GLY A 301 4.30 14.96 -5.55
C GLY A 301 2.99 15.06 -6.33
N PHE A 302 1.90 15.39 -5.63
CA PHE A 302 0.58 15.58 -6.28
C PHE A 302 0.38 16.98 -6.82
N ASP A 303 0.90 18.01 -6.14
CA ASP A 303 0.76 19.40 -6.57
C ASP A 303 1.98 20.24 -6.13
N PRO A 304 2.36 21.28 -6.88
CA PRO A 304 1.86 21.57 -8.23
C PRO A 304 2.39 20.55 -9.25
N LEU A 305 1.52 20.02 -10.12
CA LEU A 305 1.88 19.17 -11.26
C LEU A 305 1.13 19.66 -12.51
N PRO A 306 1.77 19.72 -13.71
CA PRO A 306 1.08 20.05 -14.94
C PRO A 306 -0.18 19.20 -15.15
N SER A 307 -1.25 19.82 -15.61
CA SER A 307 -2.58 19.21 -15.75
C SER A 307 -2.54 17.92 -16.56
N GLU A 308 -1.77 17.91 -17.66
CA GLU A 308 -1.60 16.74 -18.53
C GLU A 308 -0.89 15.57 -17.85
N LEU A 309 0.15 15.83 -17.06
CA LEU A 309 0.84 14.78 -16.30
C LEU A 309 -0.05 14.23 -15.19
N GLN A 310 -0.85 15.08 -14.54
CA GLN A 310 -1.80 14.62 -13.53
C GLN A 310 -2.91 13.77 -14.17
N ARG A 311 -3.41 14.17 -15.34
CA ARG A 311 -4.38 13.39 -16.14
C ARG A 311 -3.80 12.05 -16.58
N LEU A 312 -2.56 12.03 -17.03
CA LEU A 312 -1.84 10.81 -17.40
C LEU A 312 -1.70 9.84 -16.22
N ARG A 313 -1.43 10.33 -15.01
CA ARG A 313 -1.46 9.48 -13.79
C ARG A 313 -2.85 8.89 -13.53
N CYS A 314 -3.92 9.65 -13.75
CA CYS A 314 -5.29 9.14 -13.65
C CYS A 314 -5.55 8.08 -14.74
N LYS A 315 -5.16 8.34 -15.99
CA LYS A 315 -5.29 7.41 -17.12
C LYS A 315 -4.56 6.10 -16.83
N CYS A 316 -3.29 6.17 -16.43
CA CYS A 316 -2.50 5.01 -16.05
C CYS A 316 -3.18 4.20 -14.93
N ASN A 317 -3.59 4.86 -13.84
CA ASN A 317 -4.16 4.16 -12.69
C ASN A 317 -5.53 3.53 -12.96
N PHE A 318 -6.43 4.24 -13.62
CA PHE A 318 -7.82 3.80 -13.77
C PHE A 318 -8.08 3.01 -15.04
N HIS A 319 -7.27 3.19 -16.09
CA HIS A 319 -7.51 2.62 -17.42
C HIS A 319 -6.40 1.68 -17.89
N ALA A 320 -5.12 1.99 -17.68
CA ALA A 320 -4.03 1.20 -18.27
C ALA A 320 -3.64 -0.04 -17.44
N LEU A 321 -3.76 0.02 -16.11
CA LEU A 321 -3.37 -1.07 -15.21
C LEU A 321 -4.52 -2.08 -15.01
N GLN A 322 -4.71 -2.93 -16.04
CA GLN A 322 -5.67 -4.03 -16.10
C GLN A 322 -5.06 -5.30 -15.49
N PHE A 323 -5.75 -5.97 -14.57
CA PHE A 323 -5.25 -7.24 -14.02
C PHE A 323 -5.20 -8.35 -15.07
N VAL A 324 -4.25 -9.28 -14.96
CA VAL A 324 -4.14 -10.43 -15.85
C VAL A 324 -5.39 -11.33 -15.79
N PRO A 325 -5.72 -12.06 -16.90
CA PRO A 325 -6.92 -12.89 -16.97
C PRO A 325 -7.07 -13.91 -15.83
N GLU A 326 -5.97 -14.48 -15.34
CA GLU A 326 -6.00 -15.42 -14.20
C GLU A 326 -6.59 -14.77 -12.94
N ILE A 327 -6.12 -13.57 -12.58
CA ILE A 327 -6.63 -12.80 -11.43
C ILE A 327 -8.09 -12.41 -11.66
N GLN A 328 -8.44 -11.93 -12.86
CA GLN A 328 -9.82 -11.52 -13.17
C GLN A 328 -10.80 -12.69 -13.11
N ARG A 329 -10.40 -13.87 -13.59
CA ARG A 329 -11.19 -15.10 -13.54
C ARG A 329 -11.46 -15.53 -12.10
N VAL A 330 -10.44 -15.62 -11.25
CA VAL A 330 -10.62 -16.01 -9.84
C VAL A 330 -11.35 -14.92 -9.05
N GLY A 331 -11.07 -13.64 -9.34
CA GLY A 331 -11.82 -12.51 -8.79
C GLY A 331 -13.31 -12.56 -9.15
N SER A 332 -13.66 -12.96 -10.37
CA SER A 332 -15.06 -13.11 -10.79
C SER A 332 -15.75 -14.21 -10.00
N LEU A 333 -15.07 -15.36 -9.79
CA LEU A 333 -15.58 -16.47 -9.00
C LEU A 333 -15.81 -16.06 -7.54
N LEU A 334 -14.86 -15.32 -6.97
CA LEU A 334 -14.97 -14.77 -5.62
C LEU A 334 -16.21 -13.88 -5.49
N VAL A 335 -16.38 -12.90 -6.39
CA VAL A 335 -17.53 -11.97 -6.38
C VAL A 335 -18.85 -12.70 -6.60
N ARG A 336 -18.90 -13.67 -7.53
CA ARG A 336 -20.08 -14.51 -7.79
C ARG A 336 -20.55 -15.25 -6.54
N ARG A 337 -19.61 -15.84 -5.78
CA ARG A 337 -19.92 -16.60 -4.56
C ARG A 337 -20.40 -15.69 -3.43
N ILE A 338 -19.77 -14.53 -3.25
CA ILE A 338 -20.15 -13.56 -2.21
C ILE A 338 -21.57 -13.03 -2.48
N ARG A 339 -21.86 -12.63 -3.72
CA ARG A 339 -23.15 -12.04 -4.10
C ARG A 339 -24.23 -13.09 -4.38
N LYS A 340 -23.85 -14.36 -4.55
CA LYS A 340 -24.67 -15.43 -5.13
C LYS A 340 -25.37 -14.97 -6.41
N TYR A 341 -24.63 -14.29 -7.27
CA TYR A 341 -25.13 -13.64 -8.48
C TYR A 341 -24.08 -13.62 -9.58
N ASP A 342 -24.49 -13.91 -10.81
CA ASP A 342 -23.58 -14.23 -11.93
C ASP A 342 -23.55 -13.18 -13.06
N ALA A 343 -23.87 -11.92 -12.74
CA ALA A 343 -23.80 -10.84 -13.72
C ALA A 343 -23.16 -9.58 -13.15
N ALA A 344 -22.56 -8.80 -14.05
CA ALA A 344 -21.97 -7.50 -13.73
C ALA A 344 -23.06 -6.49 -13.36
N LEU A 345 -22.94 -5.91 -12.16
CA LEU A 345 -23.87 -4.93 -11.59
C LEU A 345 -23.47 -3.49 -11.87
N SER A 346 -22.19 -3.24 -12.16
CA SER A 346 -21.67 -1.87 -12.30
C SER A 346 -20.48 -1.77 -13.26
N MET A 347 -20.07 -0.54 -13.55
CA MET A 347 -18.83 -0.29 -14.29
C MET A 347 -17.60 -0.77 -13.52
N LEU A 348 -17.64 -0.79 -12.17
CA LEU A 348 -16.54 -1.36 -11.37
C LEU A 348 -16.32 -2.84 -11.70
N ASP A 349 -17.41 -3.61 -11.81
CA ASP A 349 -17.33 -5.03 -12.15
C ASP A 349 -16.72 -5.21 -13.55
N LYS A 350 -17.18 -4.44 -14.54
CA LYS A 350 -16.65 -4.51 -15.91
C LYS A 350 -15.15 -4.18 -15.98
N GLN A 351 -14.73 -3.12 -15.29
CA GLN A 351 -13.34 -2.67 -15.32
C GLN A 351 -12.39 -3.62 -14.58
N LEU A 352 -12.86 -4.28 -13.51
CA LEU A 352 -12.02 -5.16 -12.70
C LEU A 352 -12.04 -6.62 -13.14
N LEU A 353 -13.17 -7.09 -13.66
CA LEU A 353 -13.42 -8.51 -13.98
C LEU A 353 -13.44 -8.78 -15.49
N GLY A 354 -13.40 -7.74 -16.33
CA GLY A 354 -13.41 -7.89 -17.77
C GLY A 354 -14.59 -8.73 -18.28
N ASN A 355 -14.30 -9.69 -19.16
CA ASN A 355 -15.31 -10.57 -19.76
C ASN A 355 -15.68 -11.78 -18.88
N PHE A 356 -15.12 -11.90 -17.68
CA PHE A 356 -15.40 -13.02 -16.77
C PHE A 356 -16.71 -12.86 -15.97
N MET A 357 -17.43 -11.75 -16.17
CA MET A 357 -18.81 -11.57 -15.70
C MET A 357 -19.69 -11.06 -16.85
N HIS A 358 -20.79 -11.75 -17.12
CA HIS A 358 -21.69 -11.40 -18.21
C HIS A 358 -22.38 -10.05 -17.95
N SER A 359 -22.51 -9.22 -18.99
CA SER A 359 -23.36 -8.04 -18.94
C SER A 359 -24.82 -8.44 -19.09
N ILE A 360 -25.69 -7.91 -18.23
CA ILE A 360 -27.13 -8.04 -18.41
C ILE A 360 -27.53 -7.27 -19.67
N HIS A 361 -27.70 -7.97 -20.80
CA HIS A 361 -28.40 -7.40 -21.94
C HIS A 361 -29.90 -7.40 -21.62
N SER A 362 -30.54 -6.25 -21.81
CA SER A 362 -31.92 -5.87 -21.45
C SER A 362 -33.07 -6.74 -22.05
N LYS A 363 -32.88 -8.03 -22.35
CA LYS A 363 -33.90 -8.85 -23.05
C LYS A 363 -34.15 -10.25 -22.51
N GLN A 364 -33.80 -10.55 -21.26
CA GLN A 364 -34.35 -11.73 -20.57
C GLN A 364 -34.94 -11.31 -19.22
N HIS A 365 -36.26 -11.10 -19.22
CA HIS A 365 -37.05 -11.19 -18.00
C HIS A 365 -37.04 -12.65 -17.56
N ASP A 366 -36.03 -13.02 -16.78
CA ASP A 366 -36.04 -14.30 -16.09
C ASP A 366 -36.99 -14.16 -14.88
N PRO A 367 -38.10 -14.93 -14.79
CA PRO A 367 -39.13 -14.76 -13.76
C PRO A 367 -38.66 -15.13 -12.34
N ALA A 368 -37.41 -15.59 -12.19
CA ALA A 368 -36.81 -16.05 -10.94
C ALA A 368 -35.60 -15.22 -10.49
N ALA A 369 -35.54 -13.92 -10.79
CA ALA A 369 -34.47 -13.03 -10.34
C ALA A 369 -34.49 -12.86 -8.81
N ARG A 370 -33.95 -13.83 -8.06
CA ARG A 370 -33.47 -13.60 -6.69
C ARG A 370 -32.48 -12.43 -6.78
N GLY A 371 -32.77 -11.34 -6.07
CA GLY A 371 -31.85 -10.21 -5.96
C GLY A 371 -30.46 -10.69 -5.49
N HIS A 372 -29.41 -9.97 -5.89
CA HIS A 372 -28.05 -10.27 -5.42
C HIS A 372 -27.94 -10.02 -3.91
N PHE A 373 -27.09 -10.80 -3.24
CA PHE A 373 -26.75 -10.54 -1.85
C PHE A 373 -25.82 -9.34 -1.78
N LYS A 374 -26.21 -8.35 -0.97
CA LYS A 374 -25.35 -7.21 -0.65
C LYS A 374 -24.29 -7.62 0.36
N TYR A 375 -23.08 -7.09 0.20
CA TYR A 375 -22.01 -7.32 1.16
C TYR A 375 -21.22 -6.05 1.46
N LEU A 376 -20.72 -5.98 2.68
CA LEU A 376 -19.75 -4.97 3.11
C LEU A 376 -18.36 -5.57 2.98
N ALA A 377 -17.46 -4.90 2.27
CA ALA A 377 -16.05 -5.25 2.33
C ALA A 377 -15.36 -4.40 3.40
N LEU A 378 -14.72 -5.06 4.37
CA LEU A 378 -13.93 -4.43 5.42
C LEU A 378 -12.45 -4.67 5.15
N HIS A 379 -11.70 -3.60 4.91
CA HIS A 379 -10.24 -3.66 4.95
C HIS A 379 -9.75 -3.35 6.37
N LEU A 380 -9.35 -4.41 7.08
CA LEU A 380 -8.88 -4.37 8.46
C LEU A 380 -7.35 -4.41 8.49
N ARG A 381 -6.72 -3.23 8.37
CA ARG A 381 -5.25 -3.09 8.37
C ARG A 381 -4.68 -3.27 9.79
N PHE A 382 -4.66 -4.51 10.26
CA PHE A 382 -4.20 -4.93 11.59
C PHE A 382 -3.25 -6.14 11.52
N GLU A 383 -2.50 -6.26 10.43
CA GLU A 383 -1.43 -7.23 10.28
C GLU A 383 -0.18 -6.84 11.09
N ILE A 384 0.67 -7.82 11.38
CA ILE A 384 1.84 -7.65 12.28
C ILE A 384 2.77 -6.52 11.82
N ASP A 385 2.94 -6.31 10.52
CA ASP A 385 3.80 -5.28 9.96
C ASP A 385 3.27 -3.88 10.30
N MET A 386 1.95 -3.67 10.19
CA MET A 386 1.30 -2.41 10.55
C MET A 386 1.27 -2.19 12.06
N VAL A 387 0.94 -3.23 12.82
CA VAL A 387 0.90 -3.22 14.29
C VAL A 387 2.29 -2.86 14.83
N ALA A 388 3.34 -3.51 14.33
CA ALA A 388 4.73 -3.22 14.65
C ALA A 388 5.10 -1.78 14.23
N TYR A 389 4.91 -1.41 12.97
CA TYR A 389 5.29 -0.08 12.45
C TYR A 389 4.64 1.09 13.22
N SER A 390 3.41 0.91 13.71
CA SER A 390 2.66 1.96 14.40
C SER A 390 3.26 2.41 15.74
N LEU A 391 4.17 1.61 16.31
CA LEU A 391 4.73 1.77 17.67
C LEU A 391 3.70 1.69 18.80
N CYS A 392 2.43 1.38 18.48
CA CYS A 392 1.34 1.31 19.44
C CYS A 392 1.35 -0.02 20.23
N GLU A 393 0.64 -0.01 21.36
CA GLU A 393 0.35 -1.19 22.16
C GLU A 393 -1.16 -1.49 22.11
N PHE A 394 -1.50 -2.77 22.12
CA PHE A 394 -2.87 -3.26 21.88
C PHE A 394 -3.34 -4.21 22.98
N GLY A 395 -2.77 -4.08 24.18
CA GLY A 395 -3.21 -4.80 25.38
C GLY A 395 -2.59 -6.19 25.56
N GLY A 396 -1.60 -6.58 24.75
CA GLY A 396 -0.91 -7.87 24.87
C GLY A 396 0.23 -7.93 25.90
N GLY A 397 0.38 -6.89 26.74
CA GLY A 397 1.35 -6.85 27.83
C GLY A 397 2.80 -6.93 27.39
N LYS A 398 3.69 -7.40 28.28
CA LYS A 398 5.14 -7.49 28.03
C LYS A 398 5.49 -8.40 26.84
N ARG A 399 4.67 -9.43 26.57
CA ARG A 399 4.88 -10.38 25.46
C ARG A 399 4.74 -9.68 24.11
N GLU A 400 3.61 -9.00 23.88
CA GLU A 400 3.36 -8.22 22.66
C GLU A 400 4.47 -7.18 22.43
N LYS A 401 4.90 -6.47 23.49
CA LYS A 401 5.99 -5.48 23.37
C LYS A 401 7.28 -6.10 22.84
N ARG A 402 7.69 -7.26 23.37
CA ARG A 402 8.92 -7.96 22.95
C ARG A 402 8.81 -8.47 21.52
N GLU A 403 7.68 -9.09 21.18
CA GLU A 403 7.43 -9.62 19.83
C GLU A 403 7.46 -8.52 18.77
N LEU A 404 6.70 -7.43 18.98
CA LEU A 404 6.67 -6.32 18.04
C LEU A 404 8.01 -5.58 17.96
N GLN A 405 8.77 -5.54 19.05
CA GLN A 405 10.13 -4.98 19.05
C GLN A 405 11.07 -5.82 18.18
N ALA A 406 11.10 -7.14 18.37
CA ALA A 406 11.91 -8.05 17.56
C ALA A 406 11.54 -7.96 16.08
N TYR A 407 10.24 -7.88 15.76
CA TYR A 407 9.78 -7.68 14.38
C TYR A 407 10.32 -6.38 13.77
N ARG A 408 10.34 -5.26 14.52
CA ARG A 408 10.87 -3.97 14.03
C ARG A 408 12.37 -4.02 13.79
N GLU A 409 13.12 -4.69 14.65
CA GLU A 409 14.58 -4.81 14.51
C GLU A 409 14.95 -5.55 13.22
N ILE A 410 14.18 -6.59 12.87
CA ILE A 410 14.40 -7.38 11.66
C ILE A 410 13.89 -6.64 10.40
N HIS A 411 12.66 -6.14 10.42
CA HIS A 411 11.97 -5.68 9.21
C HIS A 411 11.99 -4.16 9.00
N PHE A 412 12.27 -3.37 10.04
CA PHE A 412 12.26 -1.90 9.99
C PHE A 412 13.53 -1.27 10.60
N PRO A 413 14.75 -1.65 10.18
CA PRO A 413 15.99 -1.15 10.77
C PRO A 413 16.13 0.37 10.67
N LEU A 414 15.73 0.97 9.54
CA LEU A 414 15.73 2.43 9.36
C LEU A 414 14.74 3.16 10.28
N LEU A 415 13.63 2.51 10.66
CA LEU A 415 12.70 3.05 11.64
C LEU A 415 13.36 3.05 13.02
N ILE A 416 14.00 1.95 13.40
CA ILE A 416 14.73 1.83 14.68
C ILE A 416 15.83 2.89 14.78
N GLU A 417 16.61 3.08 13.71
CA GLU A 417 17.64 4.11 13.66
C GLU A 417 17.07 5.52 13.86
N ARG A 418 15.97 5.85 13.16
CA ARG A 418 15.29 7.14 13.31
C ARG A 418 14.79 7.37 14.73
N LEU A 419 14.31 6.32 15.39
CA LEU A 419 13.79 6.41 16.76
C LEU A 419 14.89 6.72 17.77
N LYS A 420 16.13 6.29 17.55
CA LYS A 420 17.28 6.65 18.42
C LYS A 420 17.50 8.16 18.49
N ASN A 421 17.24 8.86 17.39
CA ASN A 421 17.44 10.30 17.25
C ASN A 421 16.17 11.14 17.46
N SER A 422 15.06 10.50 17.84
CA SER A 422 13.75 11.16 17.99
C SER A 422 13.30 11.17 19.45
N LYS A 423 12.55 12.20 19.86
CA LYS A 423 11.88 12.19 21.16
C LYS A 423 10.86 11.05 21.21
N SER A 424 10.87 10.30 22.30
CA SER A 424 9.86 9.26 22.54
C SER A 424 8.47 9.89 22.66
N VAL A 425 7.49 9.28 21.98
CA VAL A 425 6.09 9.67 22.07
C VAL A 425 5.37 8.60 22.84
N SER A 426 4.57 9.00 23.85
CA SER A 426 3.83 8.03 24.66
C SER A 426 2.75 7.32 23.84
N GLN A 427 2.39 6.12 24.27
CA GLN A 427 1.38 5.30 23.59
C GLN A 427 0.01 5.98 23.52
N SER A 428 -0.40 6.61 24.63
CA SER A 428 -1.63 7.40 24.68
C SER A 428 -1.61 8.55 23.67
N GLU A 429 -0.46 9.21 23.50
CA GLU A 429 -0.33 10.31 22.55
C GLU A 429 -0.38 9.82 21.09
N LEU A 430 0.27 8.70 20.76
CA LEU A 430 0.14 8.09 19.43
C LEU A 430 -1.32 7.78 19.08
N ARG A 431 -2.09 7.26 20.04
CA ARG A 431 -3.52 6.98 19.89
C ARG A 431 -4.33 8.26 19.68
N LYS A 432 -4.13 9.29 20.53
CA LYS A 432 -4.78 10.61 20.41
C LYS A 432 -4.49 11.30 19.08
N LEU A 433 -3.27 11.14 18.55
CA LEU A 433 -2.89 11.66 17.23
C LEU A 433 -3.47 10.84 16.07
N GLY A 434 -4.16 9.74 16.35
CA GLY A 434 -4.72 8.83 15.34
C GLY A 434 -3.64 8.06 14.57
N LYS A 435 -2.47 7.84 15.17
CA LYS A 435 -1.37 7.09 14.54
C LYS A 435 -1.53 5.58 14.68
N CYS A 436 -2.24 5.11 15.71
CA CYS A 436 -2.50 3.68 15.88
C CYS A 436 -3.51 3.16 14.85
N PRO A 437 -3.36 1.92 14.37
CA PRO A 437 -4.42 1.20 13.67
C PRO A 437 -5.60 0.96 14.62
N LEU A 438 -6.80 0.83 14.04
CA LEU A 438 -7.96 0.38 14.80
C LEU A 438 -7.85 -1.11 15.04
N THR A 439 -8.17 -1.55 16.25
CA THR A 439 -8.25 -2.98 16.56
C THR A 439 -9.54 -3.59 16.00
N PRO A 440 -9.65 -4.93 15.91
CA PRO A 440 -10.90 -5.58 15.50
C PRO A 440 -12.08 -5.21 16.39
N GLU A 441 -11.88 -5.03 17.70
CA GLU A 441 -12.89 -4.56 18.64
C GLU A 441 -13.43 -3.18 18.24
N GLU A 442 -12.55 -2.24 17.93
CA GLU A 442 -12.92 -0.89 17.53
C GLU A 442 -13.62 -0.87 16.17
N ALA A 443 -13.16 -1.70 15.23
CA ALA A 443 -13.81 -1.84 13.93
C ALA A 443 -15.26 -2.35 14.09
N ALA A 444 -15.46 -3.36 14.93
CA ALA A 444 -16.79 -3.91 15.22
C ALA A 444 -17.70 -2.86 15.88
N LEU A 445 -17.17 -2.12 16.86
CA LEU A 445 -17.90 -1.04 17.53
C LEU A 445 -18.29 0.08 16.55
N VAL A 446 -17.41 0.48 15.64
CA VAL A 446 -17.73 1.49 14.63
C VAL A 446 -18.85 1.01 13.71
N LEU A 447 -18.79 -0.22 13.20
CA LEU A 447 -19.85 -0.78 12.35
C LEU A 447 -21.19 -0.86 13.09
N ALA A 448 -21.16 -1.27 14.36
CA ALA A 448 -22.36 -1.36 15.19
C ALA A 448 -22.94 0.03 15.51
N GLY A 449 -22.06 1.01 15.76
CA GLY A 449 -22.41 2.40 16.04
C GLY A 449 -22.99 3.14 14.83
N ILE A 450 -22.66 2.77 13.61
CA ILE A 450 -23.34 3.33 12.42
C ILE A 450 -24.64 2.61 12.08
N GLY A 451 -24.81 1.36 12.53
CA GLY A 451 -26.08 0.65 12.46
C GLY A 451 -26.10 -0.57 11.55
N PHE A 452 -24.95 -1.12 11.16
CA PHE A 452 -24.91 -2.44 10.54
C PHE A 452 -25.45 -3.49 11.52
N LYS A 453 -26.13 -4.49 10.98
CA LYS A 453 -26.80 -5.53 11.77
C LYS A 453 -25.91 -6.73 12.03
N HIS A 454 -26.28 -7.52 13.03
CA HIS A 454 -25.61 -8.79 13.35
C HIS A 454 -25.44 -9.70 12.12
N GLY A 455 -26.51 -9.85 11.32
CA GLY A 455 -26.50 -10.66 10.10
C GLY A 455 -25.78 -10.06 8.87
N THR A 456 -25.13 -8.89 8.99
CA THR A 456 -24.43 -8.26 7.86
C THR A 456 -23.38 -9.20 7.29
N TYR A 457 -23.43 -9.45 5.97
CA TYR A 457 -22.44 -10.27 5.28
C TYR A 457 -21.18 -9.44 5.01
N ILE A 458 -20.07 -9.81 5.65
CA ILE A 458 -18.82 -9.03 5.62
C ILE A 458 -17.72 -9.83 4.93
N TYR A 459 -17.17 -9.27 3.85
CA TYR A 459 -15.90 -9.72 3.29
C TYR A 459 -14.74 -9.03 4.00
N LEU A 460 -13.89 -9.78 4.69
CA LEU A 460 -12.71 -9.27 5.35
C LEU A 460 -11.51 -9.33 4.39
N ALA A 461 -11.01 -8.16 4.02
CA ALA A 461 -9.82 -7.98 3.19
C ALA A 461 -8.58 -7.75 4.06
N GLY A 462 -7.46 -8.34 3.64
CA GLY A 462 -6.21 -8.35 4.37
C GLY A 462 -5.60 -9.75 4.41
N SER A 463 -4.45 -9.85 5.07
CA SER A 463 -3.82 -11.14 5.34
C SER A 463 -4.10 -11.56 6.79
N GLN A 464 -3.12 -12.19 7.46
CA GLN A 464 -3.27 -12.69 8.81
C GLN A 464 -3.34 -11.55 9.82
N ILE A 465 -4.51 -11.40 10.44
CA ILE A 465 -4.75 -10.43 11.52
C ILE A 465 -3.87 -10.78 12.72
N TYR A 466 -3.15 -9.79 13.27
CA TYR A 466 -2.29 -9.98 14.44
C TYR A 466 -3.10 -10.46 15.65
N GLY A 467 -2.67 -11.56 16.28
CA GLY A 467 -3.40 -12.27 17.33
C GLY A 467 -4.44 -13.28 16.84
N GLY A 468 -4.68 -13.38 15.53
CA GLY A 468 -5.54 -14.40 14.92
C GLY A 468 -6.96 -14.44 15.48
N ASN A 469 -7.50 -15.65 15.63
CA ASN A 469 -8.87 -15.87 16.11
C ASN A 469 -9.11 -15.23 17.48
N SER A 470 -8.15 -15.31 18.40
CA SER A 470 -8.28 -14.72 19.74
C SER A 470 -8.60 -13.22 19.70
N ARG A 471 -7.99 -12.50 18.76
CA ARG A 471 -8.23 -11.07 18.54
C ARG A 471 -9.53 -10.81 17.76
N MET A 472 -9.89 -11.71 16.85
CA MET A 472 -11.09 -11.58 16.02
C MET A 472 -12.38 -12.01 16.75
N ASN A 473 -12.31 -12.68 17.89
CA ASN A 473 -13.48 -13.15 18.65
C ASN A 473 -14.50 -12.03 18.94
N SER A 474 -14.03 -10.88 19.41
CA SER A 474 -14.92 -9.74 19.69
C SER A 474 -15.63 -9.22 18.45
N PHE A 475 -14.99 -9.28 17.29
CA PHE A 475 -15.58 -8.89 16.02
C PHE A 475 -16.61 -9.92 15.54
N THR A 476 -16.22 -11.19 15.50
CA THR A 476 -17.04 -12.31 15.00
C THR A 476 -18.26 -12.58 15.88
N ASN A 477 -18.18 -12.32 17.19
CA ASN A 477 -19.34 -12.34 18.09
C ASN A 477 -20.41 -11.31 17.73
N LEU A 478 -20.02 -10.15 17.18
CA LEU A 478 -20.97 -9.13 16.72
C LEU A 478 -21.39 -9.33 15.27
N TYR A 479 -20.54 -9.93 14.44
CA TYR A 479 -20.77 -10.17 13.02
C TYR A 479 -20.31 -11.58 12.61
N PRO A 480 -21.15 -12.61 12.79
CA PRO A 480 -20.78 -14.00 12.53
C PRO A 480 -20.69 -14.33 11.03
N ASN A 481 -21.34 -13.56 10.17
CA ASN A 481 -21.34 -13.73 8.71
C ASN A 481 -20.09 -13.13 8.05
N LEU A 482 -18.92 -13.47 8.61
CA LEU A 482 -17.61 -13.00 8.17
C LEU A 482 -16.98 -14.03 7.23
N VAL A 483 -16.57 -13.56 6.05
CA VAL A 483 -15.91 -14.39 5.03
C VAL A 483 -14.63 -13.74 4.54
N THR A 484 -13.68 -14.56 4.10
CA THR A 484 -12.45 -14.16 3.41
C THR A 484 -12.33 -14.91 2.09
N LYS A 485 -11.38 -14.51 1.23
CA LYS A 485 -11.03 -15.26 0.02
C LYS A 485 -10.72 -16.73 0.30
N GLU A 486 -10.06 -17.05 1.41
CA GLU A 486 -9.72 -18.41 1.84
C GLU A 486 -10.96 -19.25 2.24
N THR A 487 -12.01 -18.61 2.76
CA THR A 487 -13.27 -19.30 3.08
C THR A 487 -14.18 -19.48 1.87
N LEU A 488 -14.03 -18.64 0.84
CA LEU A 488 -14.91 -18.60 -0.33
C LEU A 488 -14.36 -19.36 -1.53
N LEU A 489 -13.04 -19.51 -1.61
CA LEU A 489 -12.34 -20.22 -2.68
C LEU A 489 -11.79 -21.54 -2.15
N THR A 490 -11.85 -22.58 -2.98
CA THR A 490 -11.28 -23.88 -2.62
C THR A 490 -9.75 -23.82 -2.59
N PRO A 491 -9.07 -24.73 -1.87
CA PRO A 491 -7.62 -24.79 -1.88
C PRO A 491 -7.02 -24.93 -3.29
N ARG A 492 -7.70 -25.64 -4.20
CA ARG A 492 -7.27 -25.81 -5.60
C ARG A 492 -7.38 -24.51 -6.41
N GLU A 493 -8.43 -23.73 -6.19
CA GLU A 493 -8.62 -22.44 -6.87
C GLU A 493 -7.62 -21.38 -6.37
N LEU A 494 -7.22 -21.48 -5.10
CA LEU A 494 -6.23 -20.58 -4.49
C LEU A 494 -4.78 -21.02 -4.70
N ALA A 495 -4.51 -22.30 -5.03
CA ALA A 495 -3.16 -22.82 -5.17
C ALA A 495 -2.23 -21.95 -6.06
N PRO A 496 -2.68 -21.40 -7.21
CA PRO A 496 -1.83 -20.52 -8.03
C PRO A 496 -1.43 -19.20 -7.36
N PHE A 497 -2.04 -18.85 -6.22
CA PHE A 497 -1.90 -17.57 -5.53
C PHE A 497 -1.17 -17.68 -4.18
N GLN A 498 -1.04 -18.89 -3.59
CA GLN A 498 -0.63 -19.07 -2.19
C GLN A 498 0.74 -18.46 -1.84
N ASN A 499 1.68 -18.40 -2.78
CA ASN A 499 3.01 -17.82 -2.59
C ASN A 499 3.21 -16.45 -3.26
N PHE A 500 2.12 -15.84 -3.73
CA PHE A 500 2.14 -14.58 -4.47
C PHE A 500 1.24 -13.57 -3.77
N SER A 501 1.79 -12.92 -2.74
CA SER A 501 1.02 -12.00 -1.87
C SER A 501 0.39 -10.83 -2.64
N SER A 502 1.00 -10.38 -3.74
CA SER A 502 0.45 -9.38 -4.65
C SER A 502 -0.76 -9.91 -5.43
N LYS A 503 -0.71 -11.16 -5.93
CA LYS A 503 -1.88 -11.77 -6.59
C LYS A 503 -3.05 -11.92 -5.60
N LEU A 504 -2.78 -12.32 -4.35
CA LEU A 504 -3.80 -12.38 -3.29
C LEU A 504 -4.36 -10.98 -2.95
N ALA A 505 -3.49 -9.97 -2.85
CA ALA A 505 -3.90 -8.59 -2.62
C ALA A 505 -4.74 -8.02 -3.78
N ALA A 506 -4.56 -8.51 -5.01
CA ALA A 506 -5.39 -8.14 -6.14
C ALA A 506 -6.82 -8.70 -6.01
N LEU A 507 -6.99 -9.92 -5.47
CA LEU A 507 -8.32 -10.46 -5.16
C LEU A 507 -9.03 -9.63 -4.08
N ASP A 508 -8.31 -9.23 -3.04
CA ASP A 508 -8.83 -8.32 -2.01
C ASP A 508 -9.19 -6.95 -2.59
N PHE A 509 -8.38 -6.41 -3.50
CA PHE A 509 -8.69 -5.18 -4.22
C PHE A 509 -10.01 -5.29 -4.97
N ILE A 510 -10.21 -6.37 -5.73
CA ILE A 510 -11.42 -6.63 -6.50
C ILE A 510 -12.62 -6.68 -5.55
N ALA A 511 -12.58 -7.56 -4.54
CA ALA A 511 -13.68 -7.74 -3.61
C ALA A 511 -14.05 -6.45 -2.86
N CYS A 512 -13.06 -5.63 -2.48
CA CYS A 512 -13.31 -4.33 -1.86
C CYS A 512 -13.89 -3.30 -2.82
N ALA A 513 -13.36 -3.21 -4.04
CA ALA A 513 -13.79 -2.22 -5.01
C ALA A 513 -15.20 -2.50 -5.54
N THR A 514 -15.58 -3.77 -5.70
CA THR A 514 -16.91 -4.19 -6.19
C THR A 514 -17.97 -4.28 -5.09
N ALA A 515 -17.63 -4.09 -3.80
CA ALA A 515 -18.61 -4.22 -2.71
C ALA A 515 -19.74 -3.19 -2.78
N ASP A 516 -20.90 -3.51 -2.21
CA ASP A 516 -21.98 -2.53 -2.06
C ASP A 516 -21.52 -1.39 -1.14
N VAL A 517 -20.88 -1.74 -0.02
CA VAL A 517 -20.23 -0.80 0.89
C VAL A 517 -18.79 -1.21 1.14
N PHE A 518 -17.88 -0.25 1.10
CA PHE A 518 -16.48 -0.47 1.50
C PHE A 518 -16.18 0.27 2.81
N ALA A 519 -15.71 -0.45 3.82
CA ALA A 519 -15.24 0.12 5.08
C ALA A 519 -13.73 -0.09 5.22
N MET A 520 -13.03 0.91 5.76
CA MET A 520 -11.59 0.83 6.02
C MET A 520 -11.29 1.16 7.48
N THR A 521 -10.30 0.50 8.06
CA THR A 521 -9.81 0.84 9.41
C THR A 521 -8.60 1.76 9.39
N ASP A 522 -7.78 1.65 8.35
CA ASP A 522 -6.66 2.57 8.13
C ASP A 522 -6.79 3.29 6.80
N SER A 523 -7.08 4.58 6.92
CA SER A 523 -7.05 5.48 5.77
C SER A 523 -5.63 5.84 5.35
N GLY A 524 -4.57 5.44 6.04
CA GLY A 524 -3.18 5.59 5.59
C GLY A 524 -2.78 4.55 4.53
N SER A 525 -3.38 3.35 4.55
CA SER A 525 -3.07 2.28 3.62
C SER A 525 -3.33 2.65 2.15
N GLN A 526 -2.44 2.16 1.28
CA GLN A 526 -2.53 2.35 -0.17
C GLN A 526 -3.71 1.58 -0.78
N LEU A 527 -4.05 0.38 -0.25
CA LEU A 527 -5.24 -0.35 -0.68
C LEU A 527 -6.49 0.50 -0.46
N SER A 528 -6.69 0.98 0.78
CA SER A 528 -7.80 1.88 1.12
C SER A 528 -7.85 3.11 0.21
N SER A 529 -6.68 3.68 -0.11
CA SER A 529 -6.53 4.83 -1.00
C SER A 529 -7.08 4.54 -2.39
N LEU A 530 -6.56 3.49 -3.03
CA LEU A 530 -6.86 3.15 -4.42
C LEU A 530 -8.29 2.62 -4.57
N VAL A 531 -8.74 1.76 -3.65
CA VAL A 531 -10.14 1.26 -3.65
C VAL A 531 -11.11 2.44 -3.54
N SER A 532 -10.88 3.38 -2.62
CA SER A 532 -11.73 4.59 -2.50
C SER A 532 -11.77 5.40 -3.80
N GLY A 533 -10.62 5.54 -4.45
CA GLY A 533 -10.53 6.22 -5.73
C GLY A 533 -11.28 5.49 -6.83
N PHE A 534 -11.10 4.18 -6.96
CA PHE A 534 -11.81 3.35 -7.95
C PHE A 534 -13.32 3.44 -7.77
N ARG A 535 -13.79 3.29 -6.53
CA ARG A 535 -15.21 3.45 -6.16
C ARG A 535 -15.72 4.84 -6.48
N THR A 536 -14.93 5.88 -6.23
CA THR A 536 -15.29 7.26 -6.61
C THR A 536 -15.32 7.45 -8.13
N TYR A 537 -14.40 6.82 -8.85
CA TYR A 537 -14.20 7.00 -10.29
C TYR A 537 -15.28 6.26 -11.11
N TYR A 538 -15.44 4.96 -10.87
CA TYR A 538 -16.34 4.09 -11.63
C TYR A 538 -17.68 3.81 -10.94
N GLY A 539 -17.82 4.11 -9.65
CA GLY A 539 -19.01 3.76 -8.87
C GLY A 539 -20.25 4.62 -9.14
N GLY A 540 -20.15 5.71 -9.91
CA GLY A 540 -21.31 6.46 -10.40
C GLY A 540 -22.21 7.11 -9.34
N GLY A 541 -21.77 7.15 -8.07
CA GLY A 541 -22.60 7.58 -6.93
C GLY A 541 -23.39 6.45 -6.26
N HIS A 542 -22.95 5.20 -6.42
CA HIS A 542 -23.58 4.00 -5.84
C HIS A 542 -22.57 3.13 -5.08
N ALA A 543 -21.42 3.67 -4.68
CA ALA A 543 -20.33 2.90 -4.11
C ALA A 543 -19.82 3.54 -2.79
N PRO A 544 -20.66 3.63 -1.75
CA PRO A 544 -20.34 4.28 -0.50
C PRO A 544 -19.06 3.72 0.12
N THR A 545 -18.26 4.63 0.67
CA THR A 545 -17.00 4.31 1.35
C THR A 545 -17.00 4.89 2.76
N LEU A 546 -16.87 4.02 3.76
CA LEU A 546 -16.88 4.35 5.18
C LEU A 546 -15.45 4.53 5.68
N ARG A 547 -15.17 5.75 6.15
CA ARG A 547 -13.82 6.15 6.58
C ARG A 547 -13.86 6.74 7.99
N PRO A 548 -13.54 5.95 9.03
CA PRO A 548 -13.38 6.44 10.38
C PRO A 548 -12.23 7.46 10.48
N ASN A 549 -12.46 8.57 11.18
CA ASN A 549 -11.39 9.48 11.56
C ASN A 549 -10.75 8.98 12.86
N LYS A 550 -9.55 8.38 12.75
CA LYS A 550 -8.87 7.73 13.89
C LYS A 550 -8.65 8.66 15.09
N LYS A 551 -8.32 9.92 14.86
CA LYS A 551 -8.15 10.93 15.92
C LYS A 551 -9.47 11.20 16.64
N ARG A 552 -10.55 11.38 15.88
CA ARG A 552 -11.88 11.60 16.45
C ARG A 552 -12.41 10.36 17.17
N LEU A 553 -12.18 9.17 16.64
CA LEU A 553 -12.55 7.93 17.31
C LEU A 553 -11.78 7.77 18.63
N ALA A 554 -10.47 8.04 18.64
CA ALA A 554 -9.67 8.04 19.86
C ALA A 554 -10.24 9.03 20.90
N ALA A 555 -10.67 10.22 20.48
CA ALA A 555 -11.32 11.19 21.36
C ALA A 555 -12.67 10.67 21.90
N ILE A 556 -13.52 10.07 21.05
CA ILE A 556 -14.78 9.43 21.47
C ILE A 556 -14.56 8.38 22.57
N LEU A 557 -13.51 7.57 22.39
CA LEU A 557 -13.15 6.48 23.30
C LEU A 557 -12.34 6.94 24.52
N SER A 558 -11.88 8.19 24.57
CA SER A 558 -11.03 8.69 25.67
C SER A 558 -11.68 9.79 26.52
N GLU A 559 -12.60 10.58 25.97
CA GLU A 559 -13.17 11.75 26.65
C GLU A 559 -14.10 11.39 27.82
N ASN A 560 -14.69 10.19 27.83
CA ASN A 560 -15.54 9.74 28.92
C ASN A 560 -15.36 8.23 29.12
N SER A 561 -14.77 7.84 30.26
CA SER A 561 -14.56 6.44 30.65
C SER A 561 -15.85 5.61 30.71
N THR A 562 -17.02 6.25 30.59
CA THR A 562 -18.35 5.66 30.76
C THR A 562 -19.37 6.07 29.69
N ILE A 563 -18.94 6.45 28.47
CA ILE A 563 -19.85 6.86 27.39
C ILE A 563 -21.01 5.86 27.19
N GLY A 564 -22.25 6.36 27.17
CA GLY A 564 -23.45 5.56 26.92
C GLY A 564 -23.60 5.22 25.43
N TRP A 565 -24.28 4.11 25.12
CA TRP A 565 -24.41 3.61 23.75
C TRP A 565 -24.99 4.63 22.78
N ASN A 566 -26.08 5.33 23.14
CA ASN A 566 -26.72 6.31 22.25
C ASN A 566 -25.77 7.46 21.91
N SER A 567 -25.01 7.97 22.89
CA SER A 567 -24.01 9.02 22.66
C SER A 567 -22.86 8.51 21.78
N PHE A 568 -22.41 7.27 21.99
CA PHE A 568 -21.42 6.64 21.12
C PHE A 568 -21.93 6.52 19.67
N GLU A 569 -23.15 6.02 19.50
CA GLU A 569 -23.84 5.86 18.20
C GLU A 569 -23.86 7.20 17.44
N ASP A 570 -24.38 8.26 18.06
CA ASP A 570 -24.49 9.58 17.44
C ASP A 570 -23.12 10.17 17.05
N ARG A 571 -22.12 10.04 17.93
CA ARG A 571 -20.78 10.58 17.68
C ARG A 571 -20.07 9.83 16.55
N VAL A 572 -20.23 8.51 16.47
CA VAL A 572 -19.67 7.67 15.41
C VAL A 572 -20.36 7.91 14.08
N LYS A 573 -21.71 8.00 14.04
CA LYS A 573 -22.46 8.36 12.82
C LYS A 573 -21.99 9.69 12.26
N LYS A 574 -21.98 10.74 13.10
CA LYS A 574 -21.51 12.06 12.69
C LYS A 574 -20.06 12.05 12.22
N MET A 575 -19.20 11.23 12.83
CA MET A 575 -17.81 11.06 12.36
C MET A 575 -17.74 10.49 10.94
N ILE A 576 -18.55 9.49 10.63
CA ILE A 576 -18.58 8.85 9.30
C ILE A 576 -19.21 9.77 8.25
N GLU A 577 -20.34 10.41 8.57
CA GLU A 577 -21.03 11.35 7.68
C GLU A 577 -20.14 12.52 7.25
N GLU A 578 -19.36 13.09 8.18
CA GLU A 578 -18.38 14.13 7.86
C GLU A 578 -17.29 13.65 6.90
N GLY A 579 -16.89 12.38 7.01
CA GLY A 579 -15.93 11.74 6.13
C GLY A 579 -16.46 11.47 4.71
N GLN A 580 -17.78 11.37 4.55
CA GLN A 580 -18.46 11.09 3.27
C GLN A 580 -18.81 12.35 2.46
N ARG A 581 -18.58 13.55 3.01
CA ARG A 581 -18.87 14.80 2.32
C ARG A 581 -18.16 14.88 0.96
N VAL A 582 -18.91 15.24 -0.07
CA VAL A 582 -18.43 15.36 -1.44
C VAL A 582 -17.62 16.64 -1.58
N HIS A 583 -16.34 16.49 -1.90
CA HIS A 583 -15.45 17.61 -2.13
C HIS A 583 -14.68 17.41 -3.44
N VAL A 584 -14.41 18.52 -4.12
CA VAL A 584 -13.32 18.58 -5.10
C VAL A 584 -12.01 18.24 -4.39
N ARG A 585 -11.12 17.53 -5.08
CA ARG A 585 -9.78 17.23 -4.58
C ARG A 585 -9.11 18.52 -4.11
N ARG A 586 -8.65 18.54 -2.85
CA ARG A 586 -7.88 19.66 -2.31
C ARG A 586 -6.43 19.59 -2.79
N PHE A 587 -5.75 20.73 -2.84
CA PHE A 587 -4.33 20.82 -3.16
C PHE A 587 -3.48 19.88 -2.26
N GLY A 588 -2.49 19.23 -2.84
CA GLY A 588 -1.60 18.24 -2.22
C GLY A 588 -2.26 16.88 -1.95
N ARG A 589 -3.56 16.70 -2.22
CA ARG A 589 -4.24 15.43 -1.94
C ARG A 589 -4.11 14.46 -3.11
N SER A 590 -3.98 13.18 -2.76
CA SER A 590 -3.84 12.09 -3.73
C SER A 590 -5.01 12.01 -4.69
N ILE A 591 -4.71 12.09 -5.99
CA ILE A 591 -5.68 11.78 -7.06
C ILE A 591 -6.17 10.34 -7.05
N TYR A 592 -5.33 9.41 -6.56
CA TYR A 592 -5.66 7.99 -6.50
C TYR A 592 -6.73 7.68 -5.45
N ARG A 593 -6.97 8.59 -4.50
CA ARG A 593 -8.06 8.52 -3.53
C ARG A 593 -9.20 9.45 -3.84
N GLN A 594 -8.86 10.67 -4.27
CA GLN A 594 -9.80 11.76 -4.49
C GLN A 594 -9.74 12.19 -5.96
N PRO A 595 -10.24 11.37 -6.90
CA PRO A 595 -10.14 11.67 -8.32
C PRO A 595 -11.14 12.73 -8.80
N ARG A 596 -11.93 13.34 -7.90
CA ARG A 596 -12.85 14.45 -8.24
C ARG A 596 -12.07 15.74 -8.50
N CYS A 597 -11.36 15.80 -9.61
CA CYS A 597 -10.67 16.97 -10.12
C CYS A 597 -10.67 16.94 -11.66
N PRO A 598 -10.59 18.10 -12.34
CA PRO A 598 -10.71 18.19 -13.80
C PRO A 598 -9.74 17.31 -14.59
N GLN A 599 -8.59 16.96 -13.99
CA GLN A 599 -7.57 16.10 -14.60
C GLN A 599 -7.97 14.61 -14.61
N CYS A 600 -8.79 14.17 -13.67
CA CYS A 600 -9.24 12.77 -13.59
C CYS A 600 -10.69 12.61 -14.07
N MET A 601 -11.58 13.50 -13.61
CA MET A 601 -13.03 13.40 -13.77
C MET A 601 -13.61 14.74 -14.23
N CYS A 602 -14.68 14.67 -15.02
CA CYS A 602 -15.34 15.80 -15.63
C CYS A 602 -16.74 15.96 -15.03
N LYS A 603 -17.19 17.20 -14.87
CA LYS A 603 -18.59 17.45 -14.54
C LYS A 603 -19.42 17.34 -15.82
N SER A 604 -20.50 16.58 -15.73
CA SER A 604 -21.62 16.72 -16.67
C SER A 604 -22.30 18.04 -16.34
N TYR A 605 -22.25 19.00 -17.28
CA TYR A 605 -23.15 20.15 -17.22
C TYR A 605 -24.54 19.59 -17.52
N LEU A 606 -25.44 19.70 -16.54
CA LEU A 606 -26.87 19.44 -16.74
C LEU A 606 -27.50 20.64 -17.43
#